data_AF-A0A9E6AU07-F1
#
_entry.id   AF-A0A9E6AU07-F1
#
_cell.length_a   1.000
_cell.length_b   1.000
_cell.length_c   1.000
_cell.angle_alpha   90.00
_cell.angle_beta   90.00
_cell.angle_gamma   90.00
#
_symmetry.space_group_name_H-M   'P 1'
#
loop_
_entity.id
_entity.type
_entity.pdbx_description
1 polymer ?
#
loop_
_entity_poly.entity_id
_entity_poly.type
_entity_poly.pdbx_seq_one_letter_code
_entity_poly.pdbx_strand_id
1 'polypeptide(L)'
;MFGLANPTKFMKFSSILLPFLTIITVGLFVVGSYMIFHAPEENLQGPLGRILYIHAPAAYIAMGTFVFIALANFTGYIWRHPLADMAAKNAALIGATFTLLTLLTGMLWGKPAWGTWWVWDARLTSLLILFIIYLAYMSIWQIIEDQVKAARLATIVAALGLVMVPIIKFSVDWWNTLHQPASLLKAGGPSIHPSMLIILLIMFAAFTFLFITLLFVNIRTEITRRRARAIEMRILQQNIQHTNISTNNALDNGA
;
A
#
# COMPACT_ATOMS: atom_id res chain seq x y z
N MET A 1 -25.29 -3.87 -8.61
CA MET A 1 -24.16 -3.05 -8.11
C MET A 1 -22.78 -3.76 -8.08
N PHE A 2 -22.64 -5.07 -8.32
CA PHE A 2 -21.33 -5.76 -8.26
C PHE A 2 -20.58 -5.90 -9.62
N GLY A 3 -20.71 -4.94 -10.53
CA GLY A 3 -20.18 -5.06 -11.90
C GLY A 3 -18.65 -5.23 -11.97
N LEU A 4 -17.91 -4.57 -11.09
CA LEU A 4 -16.44 -4.59 -11.06
C LEU A 4 -15.86 -5.77 -10.28
N ALA A 5 -16.68 -6.54 -9.57
CA ALA A 5 -16.24 -7.80 -8.96
C ALA A 5 -15.86 -8.86 -10.01
N ASN A 6 -16.40 -8.72 -11.23
CA ASN A 6 -16.05 -9.57 -12.37
C ASN A 6 -14.67 -9.17 -12.92
N PRO A 7 -13.67 -10.07 -12.94
CA PRO A 7 -12.32 -9.76 -13.39
C PRO A 7 -12.26 -9.20 -14.82
N THR A 8 -13.12 -9.65 -15.74
CA THR A 8 -13.15 -9.16 -17.12
C THR A 8 -13.68 -7.73 -17.20
N LYS A 9 -14.75 -7.42 -16.45
CA LYS A 9 -15.28 -6.05 -16.36
C LYS A 9 -14.27 -5.12 -15.70
N PHE A 10 -13.60 -5.58 -14.64
CA PHE A 10 -12.51 -4.84 -13.99
C PHE A 10 -11.36 -4.57 -14.97
N MET A 11 -10.92 -5.57 -15.74
CA MET A 11 -9.83 -5.41 -16.71
C MET A 11 -10.19 -4.40 -17.82
N LYS A 12 -11.44 -4.37 -18.30
CA LYS A 12 -11.89 -3.37 -19.29
C LYS A 12 -11.98 -1.96 -18.69
N PHE A 13 -12.53 -1.84 -17.48
CA PHE A 13 -12.62 -0.55 -16.79
C PHE A 13 -11.23 0.02 -16.48
N SER A 14 -10.37 -0.79 -15.89
CA SER A 14 -9.02 -0.37 -15.49
C SER A 14 -8.10 -0.09 -16.68
N SER A 15 -8.32 -0.69 -17.87
CA SER A 15 -7.52 -0.34 -19.06
C SER A 15 -7.82 1.07 -19.57
N ILE A 16 -9.04 1.56 -19.37
CA ILE A 16 -9.42 2.93 -19.72
C ILE A 16 -8.93 3.89 -18.64
N LEU A 17 -9.10 3.54 -17.36
CA LEU A 17 -8.79 4.42 -16.24
C LEU A 17 -7.28 4.60 -16.00
N LEU A 18 -6.47 3.55 -16.17
CA LEU A 18 -5.05 3.58 -15.81
C LEU A 18 -4.20 4.63 -16.54
N PRO A 19 -4.35 4.87 -17.86
CA PRO A 19 -3.63 5.94 -18.54
C PRO A 19 -3.89 7.30 -17.89
N PHE A 20 -5.14 7.62 -17.56
CA PHE A 20 -5.48 8.89 -16.89
C PHE A 20 -4.88 8.96 -15.48
N LEU A 21 -5.00 7.90 -14.69
CA LEU A 21 -4.38 7.85 -13.36
C LEU A 21 -2.87 8.03 -13.44
N THR A 22 -2.22 7.44 -14.44
CA THR A 22 -0.77 7.55 -14.66
C THR A 22 -0.39 8.98 -15.05
N ILE A 23 -1.10 9.60 -16.00
CA ILE A 23 -0.87 10.98 -16.43
C ILE A 23 -1.05 11.94 -15.25
N ILE A 24 -2.12 11.78 -14.47
CA ILE A 24 -2.38 12.61 -13.28
C ILE A 24 -1.27 12.41 -12.25
N THR A 25 -0.88 11.16 -11.97
CA THR A 25 0.21 10.84 -11.03
C THR A 25 1.51 11.53 -11.44
N VAL A 26 1.92 11.36 -12.70
CA VAL A 26 3.15 11.96 -13.24
C VAL A 26 3.06 13.49 -13.21
N GLY A 27 1.94 14.07 -13.66
CA GLY A 27 1.71 15.51 -13.65
C GLY A 27 1.80 16.12 -12.25
N LEU A 28 1.18 15.47 -11.25
CA LEU A 28 1.25 15.92 -9.85
C LEU A 28 2.67 15.81 -9.28
N PHE A 29 3.43 14.78 -9.61
CA PHE A 29 4.84 14.69 -9.20
C PHE A 29 5.73 15.73 -9.87
N VAL A 30 5.52 16.01 -11.16
CA VAL A 30 6.27 17.05 -11.88
C VAL A 30 5.99 18.42 -11.26
N VAL A 31 4.71 18.79 -11.10
CA VAL A 31 4.30 20.06 -10.50
C VAL A 31 4.76 20.14 -9.04
N GLY A 32 4.52 19.09 -8.25
CA GLY A 32 4.90 19.04 -6.84
C GLY A 32 6.41 19.16 -6.66
N SER A 33 7.21 18.45 -7.45
CA SER A 33 8.68 18.53 -7.38
C SER A 33 9.17 19.92 -7.76
N TYR A 34 8.64 20.52 -8.83
CA TYR A 34 8.95 21.90 -9.21
C TYR A 34 8.65 22.86 -8.05
N MET A 35 7.49 22.74 -7.42
CA MET A 35 7.10 23.58 -6.29
C MET A 35 7.96 23.37 -5.04
N ILE A 36 8.42 22.14 -4.76
CA ILE A 36 9.34 21.85 -3.65
C ILE A 36 10.67 22.60 -3.83
N PHE A 37 11.24 22.59 -5.03
CA PHE A 37 12.52 23.27 -5.30
C PHE A 37 12.42 24.80 -5.18
N HIS A 38 11.23 25.36 -5.44
CA HIS A 38 10.94 26.79 -5.31
C HIS A 38 10.23 27.15 -4.00
N ALA A 39 10.09 26.20 -3.08
CA ALA A 39 9.46 26.43 -1.80
C ALA A 39 10.30 27.41 -0.97
N PRO A 40 9.67 28.37 -0.28
CA PRO A 40 10.37 29.20 0.69
C PRO A 40 11.00 28.31 1.75
N GLU A 41 12.17 28.72 2.23
CA GLU A 41 12.84 28.02 3.32
C GLU A 41 12.01 28.13 4.61
N GLU A 42 12.02 27.07 5.41
CA GLU A 42 11.34 27.09 6.69
C GLU A 42 12.21 27.83 7.71
N ASN A 43 11.59 28.67 8.54
CA ASN A 43 12.31 29.63 9.39
C ASN A 43 13.30 28.99 10.39
N LEU A 44 13.07 27.74 10.81
CA LEU A 44 13.88 27.03 11.80
C LEU A 44 14.83 26.01 11.16
N GLN A 45 14.42 25.36 10.07
CA GLN A 45 15.09 24.22 9.46
C GLN A 45 15.67 24.53 8.07
N GLY A 46 15.46 25.74 7.56
CA GLY A 46 16.00 26.18 6.28
C GLY A 46 15.58 25.26 5.12
N PRO A 47 16.51 24.86 4.23
CA PRO A 47 16.24 23.94 3.13
C PRO A 47 15.79 22.54 3.58
N LEU A 48 16.14 22.10 4.80
CA LEU A 48 15.79 20.76 5.29
C LEU A 48 14.27 20.60 5.46
N GLY A 49 13.55 21.68 5.72
CA GLY A 49 12.09 21.68 5.82
C GLY A 49 11.40 21.13 4.55
N ARG A 50 12.08 21.12 3.40
CA ARG A 50 11.56 20.53 2.16
C ARG A 50 11.32 19.02 2.24
N ILE A 51 12.02 18.30 3.12
CA ILE A 51 11.79 16.85 3.31
C ILE A 51 10.37 16.55 3.79
N LEU A 52 9.73 17.50 4.48
CA LEU A 52 8.35 17.40 4.94
C LEU A 52 7.38 17.05 3.79
N TYR A 53 7.60 17.63 2.61
CA TYR A 53 6.75 17.44 1.43
C TYR A 53 6.80 16.03 0.86
N ILE A 54 7.76 15.20 1.28
CA ILE A 54 7.88 13.79 0.92
C ILE A 54 7.53 12.91 2.12
N HIS A 55 8.13 13.22 3.28
CA HIS A 55 7.99 12.43 4.50
C HIS A 55 6.54 12.39 5.00
N ALA A 56 5.86 13.55 5.08
CA ALA A 56 4.50 13.58 5.60
C ALA A 56 3.51 12.84 4.67
N PRO A 57 3.45 13.11 3.35
CA PRO A 57 2.59 12.32 2.46
C PRO A 57 2.87 10.82 2.53
N ALA A 58 4.14 10.40 2.57
CA ALA A 58 4.51 9.00 2.72
C ALA A 58 3.94 8.39 4.02
N ALA A 59 4.07 9.08 5.16
CA ALA A 59 3.55 8.61 6.45
C ALA A 59 2.04 8.39 6.43
N TYR A 60 1.31 9.32 5.81
CA TYR A 60 -0.13 9.25 5.70
C TYR A 60 -0.59 8.15 4.75
N ILE A 61 0.07 7.95 3.61
CA ILE A 61 -0.26 6.83 2.71
C ILE A 61 0.11 5.50 3.37
N ALA A 62 1.19 5.41 4.13
CA ALA A 62 1.53 4.21 4.91
C ALA A 62 0.40 3.83 5.87
N MET A 63 -0.06 4.75 6.72
CA MET A 63 -1.16 4.49 7.65
C MET A 63 -2.49 4.25 6.92
N GLY A 64 -2.82 5.08 5.93
CA GLY A 64 -4.06 4.99 5.16
C GLY A 64 -4.17 3.70 4.36
N THR A 65 -3.06 3.20 3.83
CA THR A 65 -2.99 1.89 3.17
C THR A 65 -3.30 0.77 4.17
N PHE A 66 -2.85 0.89 5.42
CA PHE A 66 -3.15 -0.13 6.43
C PHE A 66 -4.63 -0.12 6.81
N VAL A 67 -5.24 1.06 6.94
CA VAL A 67 -6.69 1.20 7.12
C VAL A 67 -7.43 0.56 5.94
N PHE A 68 -7.00 0.83 4.70
CA PHE A 68 -7.57 0.20 3.50
C PHE A 68 -7.50 -1.33 3.56
N ILE A 69 -6.34 -1.90 3.93
CA ILE A 69 -6.15 -3.35 4.07
C ILE A 69 -7.08 -3.92 5.14
N ALA A 70 -7.18 -3.29 6.30
CA ALA A 70 -8.04 -3.74 7.38
C ALA A 70 -9.51 -3.73 6.92
N LEU A 71 -10.00 -2.61 6.37
CA LEU A 71 -11.36 -2.51 5.86
C LEU A 71 -11.65 -3.55 4.77
N ALA A 72 -10.72 -3.73 3.83
CA ALA A 72 -10.86 -4.72 2.77
C ALA A 72 -10.93 -6.17 3.32
N ASN A 73 -10.05 -6.55 4.27
CA ASN A 73 -10.12 -7.88 4.90
C ASN A 73 -11.40 -8.05 5.74
N PHE A 74 -11.85 -7.02 6.46
CA PHE A 74 -13.14 -7.07 7.16
C PHE A 74 -14.30 -7.24 6.18
N THR A 75 -14.26 -6.54 5.04
CA THR A 75 -15.26 -6.69 4.00
C THR A 75 -15.26 -8.10 3.41
N GLY A 76 -14.08 -8.65 3.14
CA GLY A 76 -13.89 -10.04 2.69
C GLY A 76 -14.38 -11.06 3.70
N TYR A 77 -14.11 -10.84 5.00
CA TYR A 77 -14.50 -11.74 6.08
C TYR A 77 -16.02 -11.76 6.33
N ILE A 78 -16.65 -10.58 6.44
CA ILE A 78 -18.08 -10.45 6.77
C ILE A 78 -18.96 -10.79 5.57
N TRP A 79 -18.73 -10.16 4.42
CA TRP A 79 -19.60 -10.27 3.25
C TRP A 79 -19.11 -11.27 2.19
N ARG A 80 -17.98 -11.96 2.43
CA ARG A 80 -17.40 -12.90 1.46
C ARG A 80 -17.16 -12.26 0.10
N HIS A 81 -16.77 -10.98 0.10
CA HIS A 81 -16.61 -10.22 -1.13
C HIS A 81 -15.40 -10.74 -1.93
N PRO A 82 -15.59 -11.17 -3.19
CA PRO A 82 -14.60 -11.98 -3.92
C PRO A 82 -13.30 -11.24 -4.26
N LEU A 83 -13.32 -9.90 -4.25
CA LEU A 83 -12.13 -9.08 -4.56
C LEU A 83 -11.51 -8.42 -3.34
N ALA A 84 -12.14 -8.47 -2.16
CA ALA A 84 -11.70 -7.64 -1.05
C ALA A 84 -10.34 -8.10 -0.51
N ASP A 85 -10.17 -9.40 -0.27
CA ASP A 85 -8.88 -9.98 0.15
C ASP A 85 -7.80 -9.80 -0.93
N MET A 86 -8.18 -9.87 -2.21
CA MET A 86 -7.26 -9.62 -3.31
C MET A 86 -6.77 -8.17 -3.32
N ALA A 87 -7.66 -7.20 -3.09
CA ALA A 87 -7.28 -5.80 -3.00
C ALA A 87 -6.37 -5.54 -1.78
N ALA A 88 -6.70 -6.11 -0.61
CA ALA A 88 -5.89 -6.02 0.59
C ALA A 88 -4.47 -6.59 0.38
N LYS A 89 -4.38 -7.81 -0.16
CA LYS A 89 -3.10 -8.47 -0.50
C LYS A 89 -2.25 -7.61 -1.44
N ASN A 90 -2.84 -7.03 -2.49
CA ASN A 90 -2.11 -6.24 -3.48
C ASN A 90 -1.72 -4.83 -3.00
N ALA A 91 -2.37 -4.32 -1.94
CA ALA A 91 -2.02 -3.06 -1.31
C ALA A 91 -0.85 -3.19 -0.32
N ALA A 92 -0.63 -4.38 0.26
CA ALA A 92 0.33 -4.59 1.34
C ALA A 92 1.77 -4.14 1.00
N LEU A 93 2.29 -4.53 -0.16
CA LEU A 93 3.65 -4.13 -0.57
C LEU A 93 3.78 -2.61 -0.79
N ILE A 94 2.72 -1.98 -1.32
CA ILE A 94 2.70 -0.53 -1.54
C ILE A 94 2.78 0.19 -0.19
N GLY A 95 1.93 -0.22 0.76
CA GLY A 95 1.92 0.33 2.12
C GLY A 95 3.25 0.12 2.84
N ALA A 96 3.81 -1.09 2.80
CA ALA A 96 5.11 -1.40 3.38
C ALA A 96 6.24 -0.51 2.81
N THR A 97 6.21 -0.24 1.50
CA THR A 97 7.17 0.64 0.83
C THR A 97 7.04 2.08 1.33
N PHE A 98 5.82 2.59 1.50
CA PHE A 98 5.60 3.92 2.08
C PHE A 98 6.00 3.98 3.56
N THR A 99 5.79 2.92 4.34
CA THR A 99 6.26 2.86 5.73
C THR A 99 7.79 2.89 5.78
N LEU A 100 8.46 2.10 4.94
CA LEU A 100 9.92 2.11 4.84
C LEU A 100 10.44 3.48 4.40
N LEU A 101 9.83 4.09 3.38
CA LEU A 101 10.17 5.44 2.94
C LEU A 101 10.02 6.46 4.07
N THR A 102 8.96 6.35 4.87
CA THR A 102 8.72 7.23 6.02
C THR A 102 9.80 7.04 7.09
N LEU A 103 10.16 5.80 7.43
CA LEU A 103 11.24 5.51 8.38
C LEU A 103 12.58 6.08 7.89
N LEU A 104 12.95 5.83 6.63
CA LEU A 104 14.21 6.31 6.05
C LEU A 104 14.27 7.84 5.99
N THR A 105 13.24 8.48 5.45
CA THR A 105 13.17 9.95 5.38
C THR A 105 13.09 10.59 6.75
N GLY A 106 12.44 9.94 7.72
CA GLY A 106 12.40 10.38 9.11
C GLY A 106 13.77 10.35 9.77
N MET A 107 14.54 9.27 9.57
CA MET A 107 15.93 9.20 10.07
C MET A 107 16.82 10.27 9.43
N LEU A 108 16.71 10.46 8.11
CA LEU A 108 17.45 11.48 7.36
C LEU A 108 17.11 12.91 7.82
N TRP A 109 15.84 13.16 8.13
CA TRP A 109 15.40 14.44 8.68
C TRP A 109 15.87 14.63 10.12
N GLY A 110 15.84 13.55 10.91
CA GLY A 110 16.09 13.65 12.34
C GLY A 110 17.52 14.00 12.70
N LYS A 111 18.50 13.51 11.93
CA LYS A 111 19.91 13.81 12.19
C LYS A 111 20.22 15.31 12.22
N PRO A 112 19.88 16.10 11.21
CA PRO A 112 20.14 17.53 11.24
C PRO A 112 19.13 18.32 12.09
N ALA A 113 17.87 17.86 12.22
CA ALA A 113 16.86 18.59 12.99
C ALA A 113 17.00 18.44 14.51
N TRP A 114 17.41 17.27 15.00
CA TRP A 114 17.44 16.93 16.44
C TRP A 114 18.75 16.26 16.88
N GLY A 115 19.77 16.18 16.02
CA GLY A 115 21.10 15.65 16.35
C GLY A 115 21.22 14.12 16.33
N THR A 116 20.12 13.38 16.16
CA THR A 116 20.08 11.91 16.18
C THR A 116 19.27 11.32 15.03
N TRP A 117 19.71 10.16 14.52
CA TRP A 117 19.01 9.43 13.47
C TRP A 117 17.75 8.71 13.99
N TRP A 118 17.77 8.31 15.26
CA TRP A 118 16.71 7.49 15.86
C TRP A 118 16.55 7.80 17.34
N VAL A 119 15.31 7.78 17.80
CA VAL A 119 14.95 7.69 19.21
C VAL A 119 13.85 6.66 19.36
N TRP A 120 13.84 5.96 20.49
CA TRP A 120 12.83 4.96 20.83
C TRP A 120 11.57 5.61 21.40
N ASP A 121 11.04 6.61 20.71
CA ASP A 121 9.81 7.27 21.14
C ASP A 121 8.56 6.53 20.64
N ALA A 122 7.39 6.93 21.15
CA ALA A 122 6.13 6.28 20.82
C ALA A 122 5.82 6.30 19.32
N ARG A 123 6.19 7.36 18.59
CA ARG A 123 5.87 7.52 17.16
C ARG A 123 6.74 6.65 16.26
N LEU A 124 8.07 6.75 16.40
CA LEU A 124 9.01 5.98 15.59
C LEU A 124 8.86 4.49 15.87
N THR A 125 8.72 4.12 17.15
CA THR A 125 8.55 2.71 17.54
C THR A 125 7.24 2.13 16.99
N SER A 126 6.11 2.85 17.12
CA SER A 126 4.83 2.36 16.59
C SER A 126 4.80 2.28 15.06
N LEU A 127 5.46 3.20 14.36
CA LEU A 127 5.62 3.14 12.91
C LEU A 127 6.50 1.96 12.46
N LEU A 128 7.58 1.66 13.20
CA LEU A 128 8.41 0.47 12.97
C LEU A 128 7.63 -0.82 13.22
N ILE A 129 6.81 -0.87 14.28
CA ILE A 129 5.92 -2.00 14.54
C ILE A 129 4.93 -2.17 13.38
N LEU A 130 4.33 -1.08 12.87
CA LEU A 130 3.45 -1.14 11.70
C LEU A 130 4.17 -1.72 10.47
N PHE A 131 5.44 -1.36 10.24
CA PHE A 131 6.26 -1.94 9.18
C PHE A 131 6.43 -3.46 9.34
N ILE A 132 6.73 -3.93 10.56
CA ILE A 132 6.85 -5.36 10.84
C ILE A 132 5.51 -6.07 10.61
N ILE A 133 4.39 -5.46 11.00
CA ILE A 133 3.04 -6.03 10.75
C ILE A 133 2.76 -6.10 9.25
N TYR A 134 3.19 -5.13 8.44
CA TYR A 134 3.11 -5.21 6.98
C TYR A 134 3.84 -6.45 6.45
N LEU A 135 5.07 -6.68 6.91
CA LEU A 135 5.85 -7.85 6.51
C LEU A 135 5.16 -9.15 6.96
N ALA A 136 4.67 -9.21 8.20
CA ALA A 136 3.93 -10.37 8.71
C ALA A 136 2.66 -10.65 7.87
N TYR A 137 1.90 -9.61 7.52
CA TYR A 137 0.71 -9.72 6.68
C TYR A 137 1.05 -10.29 5.30
N MET A 138 2.14 -9.80 4.67
CA MET A 138 2.60 -10.31 3.38
C MET A 138 3.05 -11.77 3.47
N SER A 139 3.76 -12.15 4.54
CA SER A 139 4.25 -13.52 4.74
C SER A 139 3.12 -14.54 4.87
N ILE A 140 1.99 -14.19 5.50
CA ILE A 140 0.81 -15.06 5.57
C ILE A 140 0.35 -15.48 4.18
N TRP A 141 0.25 -14.52 3.26
CA TRP A 141 -0.18 -14.77 1.88
C TRP A 141 0.83 -15.53 1.02
N GLN A 142 2.08 -15.64 1.47
CA GLN A 142 3.14 -16.38 0.78
C GLN A 142 3.28 -17.81 1.31
N ILE A 143 3.11 -18.01 2.62
CA ILE A 143 3.38 -19.29 3.30
C ILE A 143 2.13 -20.19 3.31
N ILE A 144 0.94 -19.61 3.46
CA ILE A 144 -0.30 -20.40 3.59
C ILE A 144 -0.88 -20.69 2.20
N GLU A 145 -0.87 -21.95 1.79
CA GLU A 145 -1.38 -22.41 0.49
C GLU A 145 -2.90 -22.23 0.36
N ASP A 146 -3.65 -22.66 1.39
CA ASP A 146 -5.10 -22.50 1.46
C ASP A 146 -5.45 -21.00 1.56
N GLN A 147 -5.99 -20.46 0.46
CA GLN A 147 -6.34 -19.04 0.36
C GLN A 147 -7.42 -18.62 1.36
N VAL A 148 -8.34 -19.50 1.74
CA VAL A 148 -9.40 -19.20 2.71
C VAL A 148 -8.79 -19.13 4.12
N LYS A 149 -7.89 -20.06 4.45
CA LYS A 149 -7.14 -20.02 5.71
C LYS A 149 -6.22 -18.81 5.78
N ALA A 150 -5.51 -18.49 4.69
CA ALA A 150 -4.65 -17.32 4.56
C ALA A 150 -5.45 -16.03 4.81
N ALA A 151 -6.61 -15.88 4.16
CA ALA A 151 -7.49 -14.71 4.33
C ALA A 151 -7.90 -14.52 5.80
N ARG A 152 -8.33 -15.59 6.49
CA ARG A 152 -8.72 -15.52 7.91
C ARG A 152 -7.57 -15.06 8.82
N LEU A 153 -6.38 -15.64 8.66
CA LEU A 153 -5.21 -15.25 9.43
C LEU A 153 -4.76 -13.83 9.11
N ALA A 154 -4.82 -13.45 7.83
CA ALA A 154 -4.52 -12.11 7.36
C ALA A 154 -5.46 -11.06 7.97
N THR A 155 -6.75 -11.37 8.14
CA THR A 155 -7.71 -10.49 8.83
C THR A 155 -7.33 -10.23 10.28
N ILE A 156 -6.82 -11.24 11.01
CA ILE A 156 -6.37 -11.09 12.40
C ILE A 156 -5.16 -10.14 12.46
N VAL A 157 -4.16 -10.36 11.59
CA VAL A 157 -3.00 -9.47 11.52
C VAL A 157 -3.39 -8.05 11.09
N ALA A 158 -4.35 -7.93 10.18
CA ALA A 158 -4.84 -6.64 9.74
C ALA A 158 -5.56 -5.87 10.87
N ALA A 159 -6.29 -6.57 11.74
CA ALA A 159 -6.88 -5.97 12.94
C ALA A 159 -5.81 -5.44 13.91
N LEU A 160 -4.73 -6.19 14.12
CA LEU A 160 -3.60 -5.73 14.95
C LEU A 160 -2.95 -4.46 14.38
N GLY A 161 -2.70 -4.42 13.07
CA GLY A 161 -2.13 -3.23 12.43
C GLY A 161 -3.09 -2.04 12.42
N LEU A 162 -4.41 -2.27 12.35
CA LEU A 162 -5.40 -1.20 12.45
C LEU A 162 -5.32 -0.48 13.81
N VAL A 163 -5.04 -1.20 14.90
CA VAL A 163 -4.84 -0.61 16.24
C VAL A 163 -3.59 0.28 16.29
N MET A 164 -2.57 0.01 15.46
CA MET A 164 -1.36 0.85 15.42
C MET A 164 -1.62 2.22 14.81
N VAL A 165 -2.58 2.35 13.89
CA VAL A 165 -2.89 3.64 13.23
C VAL A 165 -3.25 4.75 14.22
N PRO A 166 -4.22 4.59 15.16
CA PRO A 166 -4.50 5.62 16.17
C PRO A 166 -3.30 5.84 17.11
N ILE A 167 -2.56 4.80 17.49
CA ILE A 167 -1.36 4.94 18.33
C ILE A 167 -0.33 5.85 17.64
N ILE A 168 -0.05 5.63 16.36
CA ILE A 168 0.89 6.48 15.60
C ILE A 168 0.35 7.90 15.49
N LYS A 169 -0.93 8.07 15.14
CA LYS A 169 -1.56 9.39 14.94
C LYS A 169 -1.51 10.23 16.21
N PHE A 170 -1.97 9.67 17.34
CA PHE A 170 -2.09 10.37 18.61
C PHE A 170 -0.85 10.27 19.50
N SER A 171 0.21 9.57 19.07
CA SER A 171 1.47 9.46 19.83
C SER A 171 2.07 10.79 20.28
N VAL A 172 1.90 11.87 19.50
CA VAL A 172 2.36 13.23 19.85
C VAL A 172 1.53 13.92 20.91
N ASP A 173 0.28 13.51 21.06
CA ASP A 173 -0.65 14.08 22.05
C ASP A 173 -0.56 13.29 23.37
N TRP A 174 -0.27 11.99 23.29
CA TRP A 174 -0.24 11.08 24.44
C TRP A 174 1.12 10.99 25.14
N TRP A 175 2.23 11.23 24.44
CA TRP A 175 3.58 11.11 25.01
C TRP A 175 4.51 12.25 24.62
N ASN A 176 5.55 12.44 25.45
CA ASN A 176 6.67 13.30 25.12
C ASN A 176 7.47 12.71 23.94
N THR A 177 7.61 13.48 22.88
CA THR A 177 8.31 13.08 21.65
C THR A 177 9.00 14.28 21.03
N LEU A 178 10.06 14.01 20.25
CA LEU A 178 10.71 15.02 19.41
C LEU A 178 9.81 15.47 18.24
N HIS A 179 8.77 14.71 17.94
CA HIS A 179 7.88 14.98 16.83
C HIS A 179 6.93 16.12 17.14
N GLN A 180 6.83 17.07 16.21
CA GLN A 180 5.87 18.15 16.32
C GLN A 180 4.43 17.62 16.14
N PRO A 181 3.44 18.26 16.80
CA PRO A 181 2.03 17.99 16.56
C PRO A 181 1.65 18.16 15.09
N ALA A 182 0.67 17.41 14.61
CA ALA A 182 0.29 17.41 13.19
C ALA A 182 -0.08 18.83 12.71
N SER A 183 0.42 19.27 11.55
CA SER A 183 0.18 20.65 11.03
C SER A 183 -0.99 20.80 10.06
N LEU A 184 -1.47 19.70 9.45
CA LEU A 184 -2.60 19.71 8.51
C LEU A 184 -3.95 19.46 9.17
N LEU A 185 -4.15 18.25 9.70
CA LEU A 185 -5.44 17.78 10.18
C LEU A 185 -5.50 17.96 11.70
N LYS A 186 -5.90 19.17 12.11
CA LYS A 186 -6.20 19.56 13.49
C LYS A 186 -7.63 20.11 13.58
N ALA A 187 -8.24 19.99 14.75
CA ALA A 187 -9.61 20.49 14.99
C ALA A 187 -9.77 22.00 14.75
N GLY A 188 -8.70 22.79 14.90
CA GLY A 188 -8.69 24.24 14.63
C GLY A 188 -8.23 24.64 13.23
N GLY A 189 -8.05 23.69 12.31
CA GLY A 189 -7.54 23.93 10.95
C GLY A 189 -6.00 23.84 10.81
N PRO A 190 -5.47 23.99 9.59
CA PRO A 190 -4.03 23.90 9.33
C PRO A 190 -3.26 25.04 10.01
N SER A 191 -2.15 24.74 10.69
CA SER A 191 -1.27 25.75 11.29
C SER A 191 -0.02 26.04 10.45
N ILE A 192 -0.07 25.70 9.16
CA ILE A 192 1.04 25.82 8.22
C ILE A 192 0.76 26.99 7.28
N HIS A 193 1.79 27.76 6.93
CA HIS A 193 1.66 28.90 6.04
C HIS A 193 1.03 28.46 4.70
N PRO A 194 0.07 29.23 4.12
CA PRO A 194 -0.66 28.81 2.92
C PRO A 194 0.23 28.40 1.74
N SER A 195 1.37 29.08 1.55
CA SER A 195 2.33 28.74 0.48
C SER A 195 3.00 27.38 0.67
N MET A 196 3.17 26.92 1.91
CA MET A 196 3.68 25.57 2.20
C MET A 196 2.55 24.54 2.16
N LEU A 197 1.33 24.93 2.57
CA LEU A 197 0.16 24.06 2.57
C LEU A 197 -0.16 23.55 1.16
N ILE A 198 -0.16 24.42 0.15
CA ILE A 198 -0.49 24.04 -1.22
C ILE A 198 0.49 23.01 -1.79
N ILE A 199 1.80 23.18 -1.54
CA ILE A 199 2.85 22.25 -1.95
C ILE A 199 2.59 20.88 -1.31
N LEU A 200 2.32 20.90 -0.01
CA LEU A 200 2.07 19.69 0.75
C LEU A 200 0.81 18.98 0.25
N LEU A 201 -0.29 19.69 0.00
CA LEU A 201 -1.53 19.12 -0.55
C LEU A 201 -1.34 18.52 -1.95
N ILE A 202 -0.55 19.16 -2.81
CA ILE A 202 -0.21 18.63 -4.14
C ILE A 202 0.57 17.32 -4.00
N MET A 203 1.54 17.26 -3.08
CA MET A 203 2.31 16.05 -2.83
C MET A 203 1.47 14.94 -2.18
N PHE A 204 0.54 15.30 -1.29
CA PHE A 204 -0.47 14.39 -0.76
C PHE A 204 -1.33 13.78 -1.88
N ALA A 205 -1.78 14.61 -2.82
CA ALA A 205 -2.51 14.14 -4.00
C ALA A 205 -1.61 13.23 -4.86
N ALA A 206 -0.37 13.64 -5.15
CA ALA A 206 0.58 12.86 -5.95
C ALA A 206 0.78 11.44 -5.38
N PHE A 207 1.03 11.34 -4.07
CA PHE A 207 1.21 10.08 -3.36
C PHE A 207 -0.07 9.24 -3.30
N THR A 208 -1.24 9.88 -3.15
CA THR A 208 -2.54 9.20 -3.17
C THR A 208 -2.82 8.60 -4.57
N PHE A 209 -2.62 9.38 -5.62
CA PHE A 209 -2.78 8.90 -7.01
C PHE A 209 -1.76 7.82 -7.36
N LEU A 210 -0.53 7.91 -6.83
CA LEU A 210 0.46 6.85 -6.96
C LEU A 210 -0.01 5.55 -6.31
N PHE A 211 -0.50 5.60 -5.07
CA PHE A 211 -1.07 4.44 -4.39
C PHE A 211 -2.20 3.80 -5.21
N ILE A 212 -3.15 4.60 -5.67
CA ILE A 212 -4.28 4.11 -6.48
C ILE A 212 -3.78 3.49 -7.78
N THR A 213 -2.89 4.17 -8.51
CA THR A 213 -2.33 3.68 -9.78
C THR A 213 -1.63 2.33 -9.59
N LEU A 214 -0.74 2.24 -8.61
CA LEU A 214 -0.01 1.01 -8.30
C LEU A 214 -0.94 -0.12 -7.83
N LEU A 215 -1.98 0.20 -7.06
CA LEU A 215 -2.97 -0.80 -6.64
C LEU A 215 -3.72 -1.38 -7.84
N PHE A 216 -4.16 -0.54 -8.77
CA PHE A 216 -4.81 -0.99 -10.00
C PHE A 216 -3.87 -1.84 -10.87
N VAL A 217 -2.60 -1.43 -11.01
CA VAL A 217 -1.58 -2.22 -11.72
C VAL A 217 -1.39 -3.59 -11.04
N ASN A 218 -1.21 -3.63 -9.72
CA ASN A 218 -1.01 -4.88 -8.97
C ASN A 218 -2.21 -5.82 -9.12
N ILE A 219 -3.44 -5.32 -8.98
CA ILE A 219 -4.66 -6.12 -9.14
C ILE A 219 -4.77 -6.69 -10.56
N ARG A 220 -4.49 -5.89 -11.60
CA ARG A 220 -4.49 -6.38 -12.99
C ARG A 220 -3.43 -7.45 -13.22
N THR A 221 -2.22 -7.24 -12.70
CA THR A 221 -1.12 -8.20 -12.79
C THR A 221 -1.50 -9.51 -12.11
N GLU A 222 -2.12 -9.46 -10.92
CA GLU A 222 -2.60 -10.64 -10.21
C GLU A 222 -3.70 -11.39 -10.97
N ILE A 223 -4.69 -10.69 -11.52
CA ILE A 223 -5.74 -11.30 -12.37
C ILE A 223 -5.12 -12.00 -13.57
N THR A 224 -4.16 -11.34 -14.24
CA THR A 224 -3.48 -11.88 -15.43
C THR A 224 -2.65 -13.11 -15.06
N ARG A 225 -1.91 -13.07 -13.95
CA ARG A 225 -1.12 -14.19 -13.42
C ARG A 225 -2.00 -15.40 -13.11
N ARG A 226 -3.16 -15.19 -12.48
CA ARG A 226 -4.14 -16.26 -12.18
C ARG A 226 -4.69 -16.90 -13.45
N ARG A 227 -4.98 -16.10 -14.48
CA ARG A 227 -5.43 -16.60 -15.79
C ARG A 227 -4.35 -17.44 -16.48
N ALA A 228 -3.11 -16.97 -16.49
CA ALA A 228 -1.99 -17.70 -17.06
C ALA A 228 -1.80 -19.07 -16.39
N ARG A 229 -1.79 -19.11 -15.05
CA ARG A 229 -1.71 -20.38 -14.28
C ARG A 229 -2.88 -21.32 -14.57
N ALA A 230 -4.10 -20.80 -14.70
CA ALA A 230 -5.27 -21.61 -15.01
C ALA A 230 -5.18 -22.25 -16.41
N ILE A 231 -4.60 -21.54 -17.40
CA ILE A 231 -4.37 -22.08 -18.75
C ILE A 231 -3.28 -23.15 -18.71
N GLU A 232 -2.17 -22.89 -18.02
CA GLU A 232 -1.08 -23.85 -17.84
C GLU A 232 -1.56 -25.17 -17.23
N MET A 233 -2.36 -25.11 -16.15
CA MET A 233 -2.94 -26.31 -15.53
C MET A 233 -3.86 -27.09 -16.48
N ARG A 234 -4.63 -26.41 -17.34
CA ARG A 234 -5.49 -27.08 -18.33
C ARG A 234 -4.66 -27.79 -19.40
N ILE A 235 -3.60 -27.15 -19.88
CA ILE A 235 -2.68 -27.77 -20.86
C ILE A 235 -2.02 -29.00 -20.26
N LEU A 236 -1.55 -28.92 -19.00
CA LEU A 236 -0.97 -30.07 -18.30
C LEU A 236 -1.97 -31.22 -18.16
N GLN A 237 -3.23 -30.93 -17.80
CA GLN A 237 -4.28 -31.94 -17.71
C GLN A 237 -4.58 -32.59 -19.07
N GLN A 238 -4.63 -31.81 -20.15
CA GLN A 238 -4.82 -32.32 -21.51
C GLN A 238 -3.66 -33.23 -21.94
N ASN A 239 -2.42 -32.84 -21.64
CA ASN A 239 -1.23 -33.63 -21.96
C ASN A 239 -1.24 -34.96 -21.18
N ILE A 240 -1.57 -34.95 -19.89
CA ILE A 240 -1.68 -36.17 -19.07
C ILE A 240 -2.77 -37.10 -19.64
N GLN A 241 -3.92 -36.56 -20.02
CA GLN A 241 -5.00 -37.34 -20.63
C GLN A 241 -4.56 -37.96 -21.96
N HIS A 242 -3.89 -37.20 -22.83
CA HIS A 242 -3.36 -37.71 -24.09
C HIS A 242 -2.33 -38.83 -23.88
N THR A 243 -1.39 -38.65 -22.95
CA THR A 243 -0.40 -39.68 -22.62
C THR A 243 -1.07 -40.95 -22.11
N ASN A 244 -2.02 -40.84 -21.18
CA ASN A 244 -2.74 -42.00 -20.64
C ASN A 244 -3.54 -42.77 -21.71
N ILE A 245 -4.15 -42.07 -22.66
CA ILE A 245 -4.85 -42.71 -23.80
C ILE A 245 -3.83 -43.44 -24.69
N SER A 246 -2.69 -42.82 -24.98
CA SER A 246 -1.66 -43.44 -25.82
C SER A 246 -1.03 -44.68 -25.18
N THR A 247 -0.82 -44.67 -23.86
CA THR A 247 -0.29 -45.82 -23.12
C THR A 247 -1.31 -46.96 -23.06
N ASN A 248 -2.59 -46.67 -22.81
CA ASN A 248 -3.62 -47.71 -22.79
C ASN A 248 -3.81 -48.36 -24.16
N ASN A 249 -3.82 -47.56 -25.24
CA ASN A 249 -3.88 -48.11 -26.60
C ASN A 249 -2.65 -48.95 -26.96
N ALA A 250 -1.46 -48.62 -26.45
CA ALA A 250 -0.25 -49.42 -26.65
C ALA A 250 -0.31 -50.75 -25.89
N LEU A 251 -0.95 -50.78 -24.71
CA LEU A 251 -1.16 -52.01 -23.94
C LEU A 251 -2.24 -52.90 -24.56
N ASP A 252 -3.34 -52.32 -25.04
CA ASP A 252 -4.45 -53.07 -25.67
C ASP A 252 -4.06 -53.66 -27.04
N ASN A 253 -3.15 -53.02 -27.78
CA ASN A 253 -2.67 -53.51 -29.08
C ASN A 253 -1.46 -54.46 -28.97
N GLY A 254 -0.94 -54.66 -27.77
CA GLY A 254 0.22 -55.52 -27.48
C GLY A 254 -0.13 -56.88 -26.84
N ALA A 255 -1.42 -57.16 -26.62
CA ALA A 255 -1.97 -58.42 -26.12
C ALA A 255 -2.73 -59.16 -27.24
#